data_AF-B0Y6T3-F1
#
_entry.id   AF-B0Y6T3-F1
#
_cell.length_a   1.000
_cell.length_b   1.000
_cell.length_c   1.000
_cell.angle_alpha   90.00
_cell.angle_beta   90.00
_cell.angle_gamma   90.00
#
_symmetry.space_group_name_H-M   'P 1'
#
loop_
_entity.id
_entity.type
_entity.pdbx_description
1 polymer ?
#
loop_
_entity_poly.entity_id
_entity_poly.type
_entity_poly.pdbx_seq_one_letter_code
_entity_poly.pdbx_strand_id
1 'polypeptide(L)'
;MNCPSRTDDTLKHPGWNQNPPALNADMTTRNDLNGIANSKVHRRHASGMGGVSGEGIMETDSQSHNQDCTESEIVETKTLGGVIAAASGYENPQSHRESPRRYTNLTTIITSHIIHVRQSLAKFARFVGPGFLIAVAYIDPGNYATDVAAGAEFRYALLFIVLLSNLFAIFLQSLCIKLGSVTGLNLAENCREHLPKWLVYILYFLSEAAIVATDIAEVVGSAIALNLLLKIPLVAGCAITLADVLFLLIFYRPNGSIWGLRLFEYFVMALVLGVVVCFCIQLSLIREQSVRDVFRGYLPSSAIVQSKGLYQSCGILGATVMPHSIFLGSGVVQPRLKEFDVTKGYVDPAVCLGSTDGKVEYRPSIHAIRGCMKYSIIELSLSLFTFALFVNSSILIVAGASLYGSSGADNADLWGIHDLLSSSIAPVAGLIFALALLLSGISAGIVCTMAGQMVSEGMLKWTIRPWLRRLITRSISIIPSIIIAAAVGKDGLDKTLTASQVVLSVILPFVTAPLIYFTCRNRYMTVPADRVGGEEADNLSEGVKMRNNFLVSALALLIWLVIAVMNVALLVLVGLGKA
;
A
#
# COMPACT_ATOMS: atom_id res chain seq x y z
N MET A 1 23.69 -45.18 28.29
CA MET A 1 22.81 -45.79 27.27
C MET A 1 22.57 -44.71 26.22
N ASN A 2 23.43 -44.41 25.25
CA ASN A 2 24.12 -45.25 24.26
C ASN A 2 23.20 -46.25 23.55
N CYS A 3 22.57 -45.80 22.46
CA CYS A 3 22.34 -46.60 21.26
C CYS A 3 22.97 -45.83 20.08
N PRO A 4 24.01 -46.37 19.43
CA PRO A 4 24.63 -45.77 18.26
C PRO A 4 23.80 -46.04 16.99
N SER A 5 23.88 -45.11 16.05
CA SER A 5 23.33 -45.21 14.71
C SER A 5 23.92 -46.41 13.95
N ARG A 6 23.01 -47.28 13.52
CA ARG A 6 23.06 -48.21 12.39
C ARG A 6 24.34 -48.15 11.52
N THR A 7 25.10 -49.23 11.55
CA THR A 7 26.16 -49.55 10.57
C THR A 7 25.52 -50.18 9.35
N ASP A 8 25.31 -49.42 8.28
CA ASP A 8 24.99 -49.99 6.97
C ASP A 8 26.29 -50.51 6.31
N ASP A 9 26.18 -51.66 5.63
CA ASP A 9 27.24 -52.41 4.96
C ASP A 9 28.08 -51.57 3.98
N THR A 10 29.34 -51.29 4.32
CA THR A 10 30.28 -50.55 3.47
C THR A 10 31.09 -51.42 2.49
N LEU A 11 30.70 -52.69 2.29
CA LEU A 11 31.39 -53.60 1.36
C LEU A 11 31.20 -53.26 -0.14
N LYS A 12 30.37 -52.27 -0.50
CA LYS A 12 30.12 -51.89 -1.90
C LYS A 12 30.59 -50.48 -2.32
N HIS A 13 31.03 -49.62 -1.39
CA HIS A 13 31.42 -48.24 -1.72
C HIS A 13 32.60 -47.74 -0.86
N PRO A 14 33.86 -47.92 -1.30
CA PRO A 14 35.05 -47.53 -0.52
C PRO A 14 35.30 -46.01 -0.41
N GLY A 15 34.38 -45.17 -0.88
CA GLY A 15 34.54 -43.70 -0.95
C GLY A 15 33.85 -42.88 0.16
N TRP A 16 33.21 -43.52 1.14
CA TRP A 16 32.42 -42.83 2.18
C TRP A 16 33.17 -42.71 3.52
N ASN A 17 34.47 -42.38 3.47
CA ASN A 17 35.22 -42.02 4.66
C ASN A 17 35.15 -40.50 4.89
N GLN A 18 34.40 -40.06 5.90
CA GLN A 18 34.40 -38.67 6.35
C GLN A 18 35.43 -38.47 7.46
N ASN A 19 36.61 -37.97 7.09
CA ASN A 19 37.48 -37.23 8.00
C ASN A 19 37.76 -35.86 7.36
N PRO A 20 37.63 -34.74 8.10
CA PRO A 20 37.98 -33.42 7.57
C PRO A 20 39.51 -33.25 7.42
N PRO A 21 40.00 -32.44 6.47
CA PRO A 21 41.43 -32.27 6.21
C PRO A 21 42.15 -31.37 7.24
N ALA A 22 43.46 -31.59 7.36
CA ALA A 22 44.36 -31.15 8.42
C ALA A 22 44.87 -29.69 8.34
N LEU A 23 44.03 -28.71 7.96
CA LEU A 23 44.45 -27.30 7.89
C LEU A 23 43.36 -26.34 8.39
N ASN A 24 43.09 -26.35 9.70
CA ASN A 24 42.57 -25.17 10.38
C ASN A 24 43.31 -25.01 11.72
N ALA A 25 44.22 -24.05 11.74
CA ALA A 25 44.98 -23.63 12.91
C ALA A 25 44.26 -22.49 13.64
N ASP A 26 44.48 -22.47 14.96
CA ASP A 26 44.17 -21.44 15.98
C ASP A 26 42.69 -21.22 16.36
N MET A 27 42.21 -21.68 17.52
CA MET A 27 42.61 -21.49 18.94
C MET A 27 42.35 -20.09 19.54
N THR A 28 41.39 -20.12 20.47
CA THR A 28 41.37 -19.45 21.79
C THR A 28 41.31 -17.93 21.88
N THR A 29 40.23 -17.44 22.50
CA THR A 29 40.31 -16.90 23.88
C THR A 29 38.91 -16.75 24.49
N ARG A 30 38.78 -17.23 25.73
CA ARG A 30 37.65 -16.95 26.62
C ARG A 30 37.65 -15.46 26.93
N ASN A 31 36.50 -14.80 26.87
CA ASN A 31 36.18 -13.84 27.91
C ASN A 31 34.69 -13.83 28.22
N ASP A 32 34.44 -13.74 29.52
CA ASP A 32 33.19 -13.72 30.23
C ASP A 32 32.26 -12.59 29.77
N LEU A 33 30.94 -12.79 29.85
CA LEU A 33 29.96 -11.85 30.41
C LEU A 33 28.51 -12.29 30.13
N ASN A 34 27.84 -12.62 31.23
CA ASN A 34 26.40 -12.54 31.48
C ASN A 34 25.50 -13.55 30.77
N GLY A 35 25.50 -14.76 31.34
CA GLY A 35 24.41 -15.70 31.18
C GLY A 35 23.04 -15.07 31.44
N ILE A 36 22.10 -15.40 30.56
CA ILE A 36 20.70 -15.79 30.81
C ILE A 36 20.21 -16.30 29.44
N ALA A 37 20.55 -17.54 29.11
CA ALA A 37 19.95 -18.23 27.97
C ALA A 37 20.18 -19.75 28.05
N ASN A 38 19.75 -20.38 29.15
CA ASN A 38 19.19 -21.74 29.11
C ASN A 38 18.76 -22.20 30.51
N SER A 39 17.56 -21.79 30.91
CA SER A 39 16.89 -22.36 32.08
C SER A 39 15.38 -22.51 31.80
N LYS A 40 15.02 -23.41 30.88
CA LYS A 40 13.64 -23.92 30.80
C LYS A 40 13.46 -25.38 30.38
N VAL A 41 14.55 -26.16 30.29
CA VAL A 41 14.48 -27.55 29.76
C VAL A 41 14.84 -28.64 30.79
N HIS A 42 15.24 -28.30 32.02
CA HIS A 42 15.50 -29.32 33.07
C HIS A 42 14.74 -29.06 34.37
N ARG A 43 13.40 -29.03 34.29
CA ARG A 43 12.54 -29.12 35.47
C ARG A 43 11.45 -30.18 35.32
N ARG A 44 11.85 -31.37 34.90
CA ARG A 44 11.15 -32.64 35.18
C ARG A 44 12.19 -33.74 35.15
N HIS A 45 12.75 -34.06 36.30
CA HIS A 45 13.16 -35.38 36.76
C HIS A 45 14.21 -35.23 37.87
N ALA A 46 13.88 -35.85 39.01
CA ALA A 46 14.76 -36.24 40.09
C ALA A 46 15.48 -35.13 40.89
N SER A 47 15.09 -34.97 42.15
CA SER A 47 15.91 -35.46 43.27
C SER A 47 15.23 -35.15 44.60
N GLY A 48 14.77 -36.20 45.29
CA GLY A 48 14.71 -36.22 46.74
C GLY A 48 16.03 -36.76 47.32
N MET A 49 16.24 -36.47 48.62
CA MET A 49 17.28 -36.86 49.60
C MET A 49 18.06 -35.65 50.09
N GLY A 50 18.10 -35.30 51.38
CA GLY A 50 17.50 -35.80 52.62
C GLY A 50 17.69 -34.71 53.69
N GLY A 51 17.18 -34.75 54.92
CA GLY A 51 16.41 -35.70 55.70
C GLY A 51 16.16 -35.09 57.09
N VAL A 52 15.73 -35.94 58.02
CA VAL A 52 15.63 -35.78 59.49
C VAL A 52 14.22 -35.59 60.07
N SER A 53 13.73 -36.74 60.56
CA SER A 53 13.01 -37.01 61.82
C SER A 53 11.48 -36.96 61.90
N GLY A 54 10.93 -38.12 62.29
CA GLY A 54 9.67 -38.24 63.03
C GLY A 54 8.74 -39.35 62.55
N GLU A 55 8.90 -40.56 63.10
CA GLU A 55 7.89 -41.56 63.53
C GLU A 55 6.49 -41.53 62.85
N GLY A 56 5.84 -42.61 62.41
CA GLY A 56 6.00 -44.05 62.54
C GLY A 56 4.63 -44.72 62.35
N ILE A 57 4.62 -45.89 61.68
CA ILE A 57 3.79 -47.10 61.98
C ILE A 57 2.31 -47.15 61.48
N MET A 58 2.04 -48.19 60.65
CA MET A 58 0.89 -49.14 60.54
C MET A 58 -0.56 -48.62 60.65
N GLU A 59 -1.62 -49.26 60.17
CA GLU A 59 -1.97 -50.33 59.21
C GLU A 59 -3.50 -50.46 59.42
N THR A 60 -4.24 -50.84 58.37
CA THR A 60 -5.59 -51.48 58.42
C THR A 60 -6.86 -50.71 58.85
N ASP A 61 -7.84 -50.79 57.94
CA ASP A 61 -9.23 -51.22 58.11
C ASP A 61 -10.40 -50.29 58.53
N SER A 62 -11.50 -50.52 57.79
CA SER A 62 -12.93 -50.46 58.16
C SER A 62 -13.75 -49.16 58.27
N GLN A 63 -15.00 -49.38 57.88
CA GLN A 63 -16.19 -48.53 57.74
C GLN A 63 -16.67 -47.73 58.97
N SER A 64 -17.35 -46.62 58.65
CA SER A 64 -18.54 -46.03 59.30
C SER A 64 -18.51 -45.60 60.77
N HIS A 65 -18.71 -44.30 61.02
CA HIS A 65 -19.74 -43.83 61.96
C HIS A 65 -20.13 -42.36 61.74
N ASN A 66 -21.45 -42.12 61.74
CA ASN A 66 -22.09 -40.83 62.00
C ASN A 66 -21.86 -40.42 63.49
N GLN A 67 -21.85 -39.12 63.81
CA GLN A 67 -23.00 -38.40 64.42
C GLN A 67 -22.61 -37.11 65.20
N ASP A 68 -23.34 -36.02 64.88
CA ASP A 68 -23.84 -34.83 65.63
C ASP A 68 -23.15 -34.18 66.85
N CYS A 69 -23.33 -32.84 66.93
CA CYS A 69 -23.99 -32.14 68.05
C CYS A 69 -24.43 -30.70 67.66
N THR A 70 -25.76 -30.50 67.54
CA THR A 70 -26.69 -29.44 68.09
C THR A 70 -26.29 -27.94 68.15
N GLU A 71 -27.15 -26.93 68.01
CA GLU A 71 -28.59 -26.73 68.37
C GLU A 71 -29.12 -25.44 67.68
N SER A 72 -30.37 -25.34 67.19
CA SER A 72 -31.52 -24.81 67.93
C SER A 72 -32.84 -24.89 67.12
N GLU A 73 -33.93 -25.22 67.81
CA GLU A 73 -35.31 -25.44 67.33
C GLU A 73 -36.15 -24.13 67.18
N ILE A 74 -37.24 -24.20 66.39
CA ILE A 74 -38.66 -24.05 66.82
C ILE A 74 -39.62 -24.29 65.61
N VAL A 75 -40.29 -25.46 65.64
CA VAL A 75 -41.76 -25.79 65.56
C VAL A 75 -42.72 -25.34 64.41
N GLU A 76 -43.33 -26.38 63.78
CA GLU A 76 -44.70 -26.62 63.18
C GLU A 76 -45.22 -25.83 61.95
N THR A 77 -46.01 -26.38 60.99
CA THR A 77 -47.04 -27.46 61.04
C THR A 77 -47.34 -28.13 59.66
N LYS A 78 -47.76 -29.43 59.71
CA LYS A 78 -48.64 -30.29 58.84
C LYS A 78 -49.36 -29.70 57.59
N THR A 79 -49.79 -30.41 56.52
CA THR A 79 -50.10 -31.83 56.17
C THR A 79 -50.30 -31.92 54.63
N LEU A 80 -49.77 -32.91 53.90
CA LEU A 80 -50.39 -34.16 53.38
C LEU A 80 -51.37 -34.05 52.17
N GLY A 81 -51.06 -34.79 51.08
CA GLY A 81 -52.06 -35.27 50.11
C GLY A 81 -51.59 -35.31 48.65
N GLY A 82 -51.22 -36.50 48.15
CA GLY A 82 -51.09 -36.79 46.71
C GLY A 82 -52.36 -37.43 46.14
N VAL A 83 -52.46 -37.54 44.80
CA VAL A 83 -53.00 -38.65 43.97
C VAL A 83 -53.31 -38.19 42.53
N ILE A 84 -52.69 -38.88 41.56
CA ILE A 84 -53.14 -39.45 40.27
C ILE A 84 -54.33 -38.80 39.50
N ALA A 85 -54.13 -38.62 38.17
CA ALA A 85 -55.00 -39.01 37.04
C ALA A 85 -55.40 -37.91 36.03
N ALA A 86 -55.06 -38.21 34.77
CA ALA A 86 -55.69 -37.89 33.48
C ALA A 86 -56.86 -36.89 33.39
N ALA A 87 -56.78 -35.97 32.41
CA ALA A 87 -57.83 -35.76 31.40
C ALA A 87 -57.36 -34.80 30.30
N SER A 88 -57.81 -35.07 29.08
CA SER A 88 -57.71 -34.23 27.90
C SER A 88 -58.55 -32.96 28.02
N GLY A 89 -58.19 -31.89 27.32
CA GLY A 89 -59.09 -30.75 27.16
C GLY A 89 -58.44 -29.61 26.40
N TYR A 90 -58.71 -29.54 25.10
CA TYR A 90 -58.56 -28.33 24.31
C TYR A 90 -59.43 -27.22 24.92
N GLU A 91 -58.85 -26.05 25.21
CA GLU A 91 -59.56 -24.77 25.15
C GLU A 91 -58.56 -23.60 25.11
N ASN A 92 -58.67 -22.80 24.06
CA ASN A 92 -58.19 -21.42 23.98
C ASN A 92 -59.43 -20.57 24.31
N PRO A 93 -59.39 -19.52 25.15
CA PRO A 93 -59.07 -18.21 24.59
C PRO A 93 -58.52 -17.16 25.60
N GLN A 94 -58.13 -16.02 25.01
CA GLN A 94 -58.17 -14.65 25.55
C GLN A 94 -56.84 -13.94 25.75
N SER A 95 -56.66 -13.00 24.82
CA SER A 95 -55.83 -11.82 24.84
C SER A 95 -55.86 -11.07 26.18
N HIS A 96 -54.71 -11.02 26.86
CA HIS A 96 -54.36 -9.86 27.67
C HIS A 96 -53.11 -9.19 27.09
N ARG A 97 -53.36 -7.98 26.60
CA ARG A 97 -52.43 -7.06 25.97
C ARG A 97 -51.77 -6.25 27.08
N GLU A 98 -50.59 -6.67 27.54
CA GLU A 98 -49.70 -5.83 28.33
C GLU A 98 -48.36 -5.68 27.62
N SER A 99 -48.21 -4.56 26.95
CA SER A 99 -46.95 -4.08 26.37
C SER A 99 -46.05 -3.55 27.49
N PRO A 100 -44.81 -4.05 27.69
CA PRO A 100 -43.84 -3.32 28.49
C PRO A 100 -43.43 -2.07 27.70
N ARG A 101 -43.80 -0.89 28.22
CA ARG A 101 -43.36 0.42 27.72
C ARG A 101 -41.83 0.48 27.70
N ARG A 102 -41.24 0.23 26.53
CA ARG A 102 -39.81 0.41 26.28
C ARG A 102 -39.56 1.90 26.10
N TYR A 103 -39.27 2.62 27.19
CA TYR A 103 -38.62 3.93 27.11
C TYR A 103 -37.20 3.70 26.59
N THR A 104 -37.03 3.64 25.26
CA THR A 104 -35.71 3.68 24.63
C THR A 104 -35.18 5.10 24.77
N ASN A 105 -34.34 5.31 25.78
CA ASN A 105 -33.67 6.59 25.99
C ASN A 105 -32.85 6.97 24.75
N LEU A 106 -33.14 8.14 24.19
CA LEU A 106 -32.48 8.72 23.02
C LEU A 106 -30.96 8.85 23.21
N THR A 107 -30.52 9.02 24.45
CA THR A 107 -29.12 8.99 24.89
C THR A 107 -28.46 7.63 24.71
N THR A 108 -29.16 6.51 24.91
CA THR A 108 -28.61 5.15 24.68
C THR A 108 -28.40 4.87 23.20
N ILE A 109 -29.27 5.42 22.33
CA ILE A 109 -29.14 5.33 20.87
C ILE A 109 -27.97 6.18 20.37
N ILE A 110 -27.83 7.42 20.85
CA ILE A 110 -26.70 8.29 20.48
C ILE A 110 -25.38 7.68 20.98
N THR A 111 -25.34 7.16 22.21
CA THR A 111 -24.13 6.55 22.78
C THR A 111 -23.76 5.27 22.04
N SER A 112 -24.72 4.43 21.64
CA SER A 112 -24.45 3.22 20.85
C SER A 112 -23.96 3.57 19.44
N HIS A 113 -24.52 4.59 18.79
CA HIS A 113 -24.03 5.09 17.50
C HIS A 113 -22.60 5.64 17.59
N ILE A 114 -22.28 6.42 18.63
CA ILE A 114 -20.92 6.93 18.84
C ILE A 114 -19.92 5.79 19.10
N ILE A 115 -20.30 4.78 19.89
CA ILE A 115 -19.45 3.60 20.12
C ILE A 115 -19.26 2.81 18.82
N HIS A 116 -20.30 2.60 18.03
CA HIS A 116 -20.21 1.93 16.72
C HIS A 116 -19.37 2.71 15.72
N VAL A 117 -19.49 4.04 15.68
CA VAL A 117 -18.65 4.92 14.85
C VAL A 117 -17.20 4.86 15.33
N ARG A 118 -16.94 4.92 16.64
CA ARG A 118 -15.57 4.81 17.20
C ARG A 118 -14.94 3.46 16.92
N GLN A 119 -15.69 2.37 17.03
CA GLN A 119 -15.23 1.02 16.68
C GLN A 119 -14.99 0.87 15.18
N SER A 120 -15.84 1.48 14.34
CA SER A 120 -15.67 1.47 12.88
C SER A 120 -14.46 2.31 12.45
N LEU A 121 -14.23 3.45 13.10
CA LEU A 121 -13.09 4.32 12.88
C LEU A 121 -11.78 3.67 13.38
N ALA A 122 -11.80 2.99 14.53
CA ALA A 122 -10.65 2.24 15.03
C ALA A 122 -10.31 1.04 14.12
N LYS A 123 -11.32 0.36 13.56
CA LYS A 123 -11.11 -0.66 12.52
C LYS A 123 -10.51 -0.04 11.27
N PHE A 124 -11.09 1.07 10.77
CA PHE A 124 -10.59 1.78 9.60
C PHE A 124 -9.15 2.26 9.78
N ALA A 125 -8.80 2.80 10.95
CA ALA A 125 -7.44 3.25 11.28
C ALA A 125 -6.40 2.12 11.20
N ARG A 126 -6.79 0.86 11.43
CA ARG A 126 -5.89 -0.30 11.22
C ARG A 126 -5.68 -0.61 9.73
N PHE A 127 -6.60 -0.20 8.87
CA PHE A 127 -6.50 -0.34 7.41
C PHE A 127 -5.81 0.85 6.72
N VAL A 128 -5.64 1.98 7.41
CA VAL A 128 -4.91 3.16 6.90
C VAL A 128 -3.44 2.79 6.63
N GLY A 129 -2.95 3.09 5.42
CA GLY A 129 -1.57 2.80 5.01
C GLY A 129 -1.39 2.60 3.50
N PRO A 130 -2.08 1.64 2.85
CA PRO A 130 -1.92 1.33 1.44
C PRO A 130 -2.26 2.51 0.55
N GLY A 131 -3.38 3.16 0.83
CA GLY A 131 -3.88 4.30 0.09
C GLY A 131 -2.96 5.50 0.23
N PHE A 132 -2.37 5.74 1.42
CA PHE A 132 -1.32 6.74 1.57
C PHE A 132 -0.07 6.41 0.76
N LEU A 133 0.41 5.15 0.82
CA LEU A 133 1.57 4.71 0.04
C LEU A 133 1.35 4.86 -1.47
N ILE A 134 0.12 4.59 -1.94
CA ILE A 134 -0.26 4.79 -3.34
C ILE A 134 -0.37 6.29 -3.65
N ALA A 135 -0.99 7.09 -2.77
CA ALA A 135 -1.17 8.54 -2.98
C ALA A 135 0.16 9.31 -3.09
N VAL A 136 1.23 8.82 -2.48
CA VAL A 136 2.58 9.38 -2.59
C VAL A 136 3.07 9.41 -4.02
N ALA A 137 2.76 8.38 -4.81
CA ALA A 137 3.13 8.36 -6.23
C ALA A 137 2.54 9.57 -6.98
N TYR A 138 1.38 10.06 -6.54
CA TYR A 138 0.64 11.14 -7.19
C TYR A 138 1.05 12.54 -6.69
N ILE A 139 2.07 12.63 -5.85
CA ILE A 139 2.58 13.88 -5.26
C ILE A 139 4.08 14.04 -5.59
N ASP A 140 4.55 13.43 -6.67
CA ASP A 140 5.97 13.44 -7.06
C ASP A 140 6.38 14.77 -7.76
N PRO A 141 7.68 15.05 -7.92
CA PRO A 141 8.14 16.25 -8.62
C PRO A 141 7.69 16.34 -10.09
N GLY A 142 7.35 15.21 -10.72
CA GLY A 142 6.78 15.18 -12.07
C GLY A 142 5.44 15.89 -12.14
N ASN A 143 4.54 15.60 -11.19
CA ASN A 143 3.26 16.30 -11.05
C ASN A 143 3.43 17.80 -10.79
N TYR A 144 4.45 18.18 -9.99
CA TYR A 144 4.75 19.60 -9.75
C TYR A 144 5.03 20.32 -11.06
N ALA A 145 5.92 19.80 -11.91
CA ALA A 145 6.28 20.46 -13.17
C ALA A 145 5.06 20.71 -14.07
N THR A 146 4.19 19.70 -14.22
CA THR A 146 3.01 19.82 -15.07
C THR A 146 1.97 20.77 -14.50
N ASP A 147 1.75 20.77 -13.17
CA ASP A 147 0.77 21.64 -12.53
C ASP A 147 1.24 23.10 -12.47
N VAL A 148 2.56 23.30 -12.33
CA VAL A 148 3.21 24.60 -12.41
C VAL A 148 3.07 25.23 -13.79
N ALA A 149 3.42 24.48 -14.84
CA ALA A 149 3.26 24.91 -16.22
C ALA A 149 1.79 25.22 -16.54
N ALA A 150 0.87 24.39 -16.03
CA ALA A 150 -0.56 24.56 -16.19
C ALA A 150 -1.12 25.82 -15.52
N GLY A 151 -0.69 26.08 -14.28
CA GLY A 151 -1.10 27.28 -13.55
C GLY A 151 -0.55 28.55 -14.20
N ALA A 152 0.71 28.54 -14.62
CA ALA A 152 1.34 29.70 -15.21
C ALA A 152 0.71 30.13 -16.54
N GLU A 153 0.37 29.18 -17.42
CA GLU A 153 -0.18 29.51 -18.75
C GLU A 153 -1.71 29.70 -18.73
N PHE A 154 -2.45 28.92 -17.94
CA PHE A 154 -3.93 28.90 -17.98
C PHE A 154 -4.61 29.33 -16.67
N ARG A 155 -3.86 29.86 -15.71
CA ARG A 155 -4.31 30.29 -14.38
C ARG A 155 -5.00 29.17 -13.61
N TYR A 156 -6.32 29.03 -13.75
CA TYR A 156 -7.16 28.05 -13.04
C TYR A 156 -7.94 27.15 -13.98
N ALA A 157 -7.87 27.36 -15.29
CA ALA A 157 -8.74 26.69 -16.26
C ALA A 157 -8.48 25.17 -16.37
N LEU A 158 -7.27 24.71 -15.98
CA LEU A 158 -6.86 23.32 -16.00
C LEU A 158 -7.10 22.57 -14.68
N LEU A 159 -7.65 23.21 -13.64
CA LEU A 159 -8.06 22.53 -12.39
C LEU A 159 -9.09 21.42 -12.65
N PHE A 160 -9.98 21.62 -13.64
CA PHE A 160 -10.90 20.56 -14.07
C PHE A 160 -10.18 19.30 -14.55
N ILE A 161 -9.05 19.43 -15.26
CA ILE A 161 -8.28 18.29 -15.74
C ILE A 161 -7.54 17.60 -14.61
N VAL A 162 -6.98 18.35 -13.65
CA VAL A 162 -6.40 17.77 -12.42
C VAL A 162 -7.45 16.94 -11.67
N LEU A 163 -8.66 17.47 -11.50
CA LEU A 163 -9.77 16.75 -10.86
C LEU A 163 -10.17 15.49 -11.66
N LEU A 164 -10.37 15.61 -12.97
CA LEU A 164 -10.77 14.50 -13.83
C LEU A 164 -9.71 13.39 -13.84
N SER A 165 -8.44 13.77 -13.94
CA SER A 165 -7.30 12.86 -13.92
C SER A 165 -7.21 12.11 -12.58
N ASN A 166 -7.43 12.80 -11.46
CA ASN A 166 -7.46 12.16 -10.16
C ASN A 166 -8.66 11.20 -10.00
N LEU A 167 -9.82 11.52 -10.58
CA LEU A 167 -10.95 10.58 -10.62
C LEU A 167 -10.63 9.32 -11.43
N PHE A 168 -9.92 9.47 -12.56
CA PHE A 168 -9.43 8.33 -13.34
C PHE A 168 -8.42 7.49 -12.54
N ALA A 169 -7.50 8.14 -11.83
CA ALA A 169 -6.55 7.50 -10.94
C ALA A 169 -7.25 6.67 -9.85
N ILE A 170 -8.20 7.26 -9.12
CA ILE A 170 -8.99 6.56 -8.09
C ILE A 170 -9.70 5.35 -8.67
N PHE A 171 -10.32 5.51 -9.85
CA PHE A 171 -11.03 4.43 -10.52
C PHE A 171 -10.10 3.28 -10.92
N LEU A 172 -8.99 3.58 -11.60
CA LEU A 172 -8.02 2.58 -12.04
C LEU A 172 -7.36 1.89 -10.85
N GLN A 173 -6.97 2.63 -9.81
CA GLN A 173 -6.39 2.06 -8.59
C GLN A 173 -7.39 1.20 -7.81
N SER A 174 -8.69 1.54 -7.83
CA SER A 174 -9.73 0.67 -7.27
C SER A 174 -9.82 -0.67 -8.01
N LEU A 175 -9.60 -0.67 -9.34
CA LEU A 175 -9.50 -1.90 -10.12
C LEU A 175 -8.23 -2.70 -9.76
N CYS A 176 -7.11 -2.03 -9.51
CA CYS A 176 -5.87 -2.68 -9.06
C CYS A 176 -6.06 -3.39 -7.72
N ILE A 177 -6.64 -2.70 -6.73
CA ILE A 177 -6.95 -3.27 -5.42
C ILE A 177 -7.85 -4.49 -5.58
N LYS A 178 -8.88 -4.38 -6.43
CA LYS A 178 -9.80 -5.48 -6.70
C LYS A 178 -9.08 -6.68 -7.33
N LEU A 179 -8.23 -6.46 -8.34
CA LEU A 179 -7.42 -7.50 -8.97
C LEU A 179 -6.53 -8.21 -7.96
N GLY A 180 -5.75 -7.46 -7.19
CA GLY A 180 -4.86 -8.00 -6.17
C GLY A 180 -5.59 -8.77 -5.07
N SER A 181 -6.75 -8.26 -4.65
CA SER A 181 -7.57 -8.87 -3.62
C SER A 181 -8.24 -10.17 -4.08
N VAL A 182 -8.72 -10.23 -5.33
CA VAL A 182 -9.45 -11.41 -5.84
C VAL A 182 -8.50 -12.50 -6.30
N THR A 183 -7.45 -12.14 -7.03
CA THR A 183 -6.54 -13.12 -7.64
C THR A 183 -5.47 -13.62 -6.68
N GLY A 184 -5.16 -12.86 -5.62
CA GLY A 184 -4.00 -13.14 -4.76
C GLY A 184 -2.67 -12.83 -5.42
N LEU A 185 -2.68 -12.31 -6.65
CA LEU A 185 -1.50 -11.97 -7.45
C LEU A 185 -1.50 -10.48 -7.77
N ASN A 186 -0.32 -9.87 -7.81
CA ASN A 186 -0.19 -8.49 -8.28
C ASN A 186 -0.38 -8.44 -9.82
N LEU A 187 -0.50 -7.24 -10.39
CA LEU A 187 -0.74 -7.10 -11.84
C LEU A 187 0.40 -7.70 -12.67
N ALA A 188 1.65 -7.54 -12.24
CA ALA A 188 2.83 -8.06 -12.95
C ALA A 188 2.84 -9.60 -12.97
N GLU A 189 2.50 -10.24 -11.84
CA GLU A 189 2.34 -11.69 -11.72
C GLU A 189 1.18 -12.21 -12.56
N ASN A 190 0.04 -11.50 -12.57
CA ASN A 190 -1.10 -11.84 -13.41
C ASN A 190 -0.75 -11.78 -14.90
N CYS A 191 0.02 -10.77 -15.31
CA CYS A 191 0.55 -10.68 -16.67
C CYS A 191 1.42 -11.89 -17.01
N ARG A 192 2.36 -12.28 -16.12
CA ARG A 192 3.23 -13.44 -16.33
C ARG A 192 2.45 -14.75 -16.48
N GLU A 193 1.44 -14.95 -15.64
CA GLU A 193 0.72 -16.23 -15.56
C GLU A 193 -0.25 -16.43 -16.74
N HIS A 194 -0.83 -15.33 -17.27
CA HIS A 194 -1.94 -15.43 -18.21
C HIS A 194 -1.65 -14.89 -19.62
N LEU A 195 -0.55 -14.15 -19.82
CA LEU A 195 -0.17 -13.60 -21.13
C LEU A 195 0.96 -14.42 -21.77
N PRO A 196 1.08 -14.44 -23.11
CA PRO A 196 2.19 -15.08 -23.77
C PRO A 196 3.52 -14.38 -23.43
N LYS A 197 4.60 -15.16 -23.31
CA LYS A 197 5.92 -14.66 -22.87
C LYS A 197 6.42 -13.43 -23.63
N TRP A 198 6.20 -13.37 -24.95
CA TRP A 198 6.62 -12.23 -25.77
C TRP A 198 5.97 -10.91 -25.33
N LEU A 199 4.68 -10.93 -24.97
CA LEU A 199 3.96 -9.76 -24.49
C LEU A 199 4.41 -9.36 -23.09
N VAL A 200 4.72 -10.34 -22.23
CA VAL A 200 5.27 -10.10 -20.89
C VAL A 200 6.62 -9.37 -20.98
N TYR A 201 7.52 -9.77 -21.88
CA TYR A 201 8.79 -9.07 -22.08
C TYR A 201 8.60 -7.63 -22.56
N ILE A 202 7.68 -7.40 -23.51
CA ILE A 202 7.38 -6.03 -23.97
C ILE A 202 6.83 -5.18 -22.82
N LEU A 203 5.85 -5.69 -22.07
CA LEU A 203 5.28 -5.00 -20.93
C LEU A 203 6.32 -4.74 -19.82
N TYR A 204 7.27 -5.67 -19.62
CA TYR A 204 8.37 -5.49 -18.69
C TYR A 204 9.26 -4.30 -19.10
N PHE A 205 9.73 -4.26 -20.35
CA PHE A 205 10.57 -3.16 -20.83
C PHE A 205 9.84 -1.81 -20.78
N LEU A 206 8.55 -1.77 -21.13
CA LEU A 206 7.74 -0.56 -20.99
C LEU A 206 7.59 -0.13 -19.52
N SER A 207 7.37 -1.09 -18.61
CA SER A 207 7.21 -0.80 -17.19
C SER A 207 8.52 -0.31 -16.56
N GLU A 208 9.66 -0.92 -16.88
CA GLU A 208 10.98 -0.45 -16.45
C GLU A 208 11.30 0.92 -17.04
N ALA A 209 10.94 1.20 -18.29
CA ALA A 209 11.08 2.55 -18.87
C ALA A 209 10.28 3.60 -18.10
N ALA A 210 9.04 3.28 -17.69
CA ALA A 210 8.23 4.19 -16.86
C ALA A 210 8.84 4.41 -15.46
N ILE A 211 9.41 3.37 -14.87
CA ILE A 211 10.13 3.45 -13.58
C ILE A 211 11.35 4.35 -13.71
N VAL A 212 12.18 4.16 -14.74
CA VAL A 212 13.36 4.99 -14.99
C VAL A 212 12.97 6.44 -15.28
N ALA A 213 11.93 6.68 -16.09
CA ALA A 213 11.44 8.03 -16.35
C ALA A 213 10.93 8.74 -15.08
N THR A 214 10.26 8.00 -14.19
CA THR A 214 9.86 8.53 -12.87
C THR A 214 11.07 8.84 -12.00
N ASP A 215 12.06 7.94 -11.98
CA ASP A 215 13.29 8.12 -11.20
C ASP A 215 14.11 9.31 -11.70
N ILE A 216 14.11 9.59 -13.02
CA ILE A 216 14.67 10.83 -13.57
C ILE A 216 13.94 12.06 -13.01
N ALA A 217 12.61 12.07 -13.02
CA ALA A 217 11.83 13.18 -12.47
C ALA A 217 12.15 13.42 -10.98
N GLU A 218 12.34 12.34 -10.24
CA GLU A 218 12.71 12.37 -8.83
C GLU A 218 14.13 12.92 -8.58
N VAL A 219 15.12 12.44 -9.35
CA VAL A 219 16.52 12.94 -9.30
C VAL A 219 16.54 14.42 -9.60
N VAL A 220 15.89 14.83 -10.70
CA VAL A 220 15.86 16.22 -11.15
C VAL A 220 15.16 17.10 -10.11
N GLY A 221 13.96 16.73 -9.66
CA GLY A 221 13.23 17.48 -8.64
C GLY A 221 14.00 17.62 -7.33
N SER A 222 14.64 16.56 -6.87
CA SER A 222 15.46 16.58 -5.65
C SER A 222 16.73 17.43 -5.81
N ALA A 223 17.39 17.37 -6.98
CA ALA A 223 18.54 18.21 -7.28
C ALA A 223 18.17 19.69 -7.35
N ILE A 224 16.99 20.02 -7.91
CA ILE A 224 16.42 21.37 -7.92
C ILE A 224 16.17 21.82 -6.47
N ALA A 225 15.51 20.99 -5.66
CA ALA A 225 15.23 21.31 -4.26
C ALA A 225 16.51 21.59 -3.45
N LEU A 226 17.56 20.77 -3.64
CA LEU A 226 18.87 20.97 -3.00
C LEU A 226 19.56 22.25 -3.48
N ASN A 227 19.43 22.57 -4.77
CA ASN A 227 19.95 23.82 -5.33
C ASN A 227 19.24 25.04 -4.73
N LEU A 228 17.93 24.97 -4.52
CA LEU A 228 17.15 26.05 -3.93
C LEU A 228 17.39 26.21 -2.41
N LEU A 229 17.46 25.10 -1.66
CA LEU A 229 17.63 25.12 -0.20
C LEU A 229 19.06 25.46 0.26
N LEU A 230 20.05 24.81 -0.35
CA LEU A 230 21.44 24.81 0.12
C LEU A 230 22.40 25.50 -0.87
N LYS A 231 21.88 26.01 -2.00
CA LYS A 231 22.69 26.62 -3.08
C LYS A 231 23.75 25.67 -3.64
N ILE A 232 23.50 24.36 -3.57
CA ILE A 232 24.39 23.33 -4.09
C ILE A 232 24.33 23.30 -5.62
N PRO A 233 25.45 23.20 -6.36
CA PRO A 233 25.44 23.07 -7.82
C PRO A 233 24.62 21.86 -8.29
N LEU A 234 23.91 21.99 -9.41
CA LEU A 234 22.97 20.96 -9.91
C LEU A 234 23.60 19.57 -10.09
N VAL A 235 24.85 19.53 -10.60
CA VAL A 235 25.62 18.30 -10.77
C VAL A 235 25.87 17.61 -9.42
N ALA A 236 26.26 18.38 -8.41
CA ALA A 236 26.45 17.88 -7.04
C ALA A 236 25.12 17.49 -6.40
N GLY A 237 24.04 18.24 -6.66
CA GLY A 237 22.68 17.88 -6.23
C GLY A 237 22.26 16.50 -6.76
N CYS A 238 22.43 16.25 -8.06
CA CYS A 238 22.17 14.95 -8.65
C CYS A 238 23.03 13.84 -8.00
N ALA A 239 24.31 14.09 -7.75
CA ALA A 239 25.19 13.12 -7.10
C ALA A 239 24.80 12.83 -5.64
N ILE A 240 24.43 13.86 -4.87
CA ILE A 240 23.96 13.72 -3.48
C ILE A 240 22.71 12.87 -3.41
N THR A 241 21.88 12.89 -4.45
CA THR A 241 20.68 12.06 -4.47
C THR A 241 20.98 10.56 -4.45
N LEU A 242 22.21 10.09 -4.71
CA LEU A 242 22.61 8.69 -4.46
C LEU A 242 22.59 8.32 -2.97
N ALA A 243 22.70 9.29 -2.07
CA ALA A 243 22.64 9.05 -0.64
C ALA A 243 21.24 8.58 -0.20
N ASP A 244 20.20 8.84 -0.99
CA ASP A 244 18.85 8.34 -0.72
C ASP A 244 18.79 6.79 -0.76
N VAL A 245 19.65 6.16 -1.55
CA VAL A 245 19.78 4.70 -1.66
C VAL A 245 20.31 4.15 -0.35
N LEU A 246 21.25 4.88 0.29
CA LEU A 246 21.77 4.53 1.61
C LEU A 246 20.67 4.65 2.66
N PHE A 247 19.82 5.68 2.56
CA PHE A 247 18.67 5.84 3.44
C PHE A 247 17.68 4.67 3.29
N LEU A 248 17.37 4.25 2.06
CA LEU A 248 16.53 3.09 1.78
C LEU A 248 17.15 1.80 2.33
N LEU A 249 18.47 1.66 2.27
CA LEU A 249 19.21 0.51 2.79
C LEU A 249 19.14 0.41 4.33
N ILE A 250 19.12 1.55 5.02
CA ILE A 250 18.97 1.60 6.50
C ILE A 250 17.57 1.17 6.93
N PHE A 251 16.53 1.57 6.18
CA PHE A 251 15.14 1.31 6.55
C PHE A 251 14.57 0.00 6.00
N TYR A 252 15.10 -0.52 4.89
CA TYR A 252 14.59 -1.74 4.27
C TYR A 252 15.11 -3.01 4.96
N ARG A 253 14.25 -3.64 5.78
CA ARG A 253 14.49 -4.99 6.32
C ARG A 253 13.75 -6.04 5.48
N PRO A 254 14.44 -6.89 4.70
CA PRO A 254 13.82 -7.85 3.78
C PRO A 254 12.90 -8.89 4.45
N ASN A 255 13.11 -9.20 5.73
CA ASN A 255 12.29 -10.15 6.49
C ASN A 255 11.21 -9.46 7.35
N GLY A 256 10.52 -8.47 6.77
CA GLY A 256 9.59 -7.62 7.50
C GLY A 256 8.37 -8.37 8.03
N SER A 257 8.34 -8.60 9.34
CA SER A 257 7.08 -8.70 10.10
C SER A 257 6.15 -7.52 9.72
N ILE A 258 4.83 -7.70 9.83
CA ILE A 258 3.80 -6.66 9.60
C ILE A 258 4.15 -5.33 10.29
N TRP A 259 4.85 -5.41 11.42
CA TRP A 259 5.35 -4.23 12.12
C TRP A 259 6.29 -3.36 11.28
N GLY A 260 7.21 -3.95 10.52
CA GLY A 260 8.13 -3.23 9.63
C GLY A 260 7.41 -2.53 8.49
N LEU A 261 6.40 -3.19 7.89
CA LEU A 261 5.54 -2.59 6.86
C LEU A 261 4.78 -1.37 7.42
N ARG A 262 4.20 -1.49 8.62
CA ARG A 262 3.47 -0.37 9.24
C ARG A 262 4.37 0.79 9.62
N LEU A 263 5.56 0.53 10.16
CA LEU A 263 6.52 1.59 10.47
C LEU A 263 6.89 2.37 9.20
N PHE A 264 7.10 1.65 8.10
CA PHE A 264 7.36 2.24 6.80
C PHE A 264 6.16 3.04 6.26
N GLU A 265 4.93 2.53 6.37
CA GLU A 265 3.71 3.28 6.01
C GLU A 265 3.59 4.59 6.82
N TYR A 266 3.88 4.56 8.13
CA TYR A 266 3.87 5.77 8.97
C TYR A 266 4.94 6.78 8.58
N PHE A 267 6.14 6.31 8.22
CA PHE A 267 7.21 7.17 7.73
C PHE A 267 6.78 7.88 6.44
N VAL A 268 6.25 7.14 5.47
CA VAL A 268 5.75 7.71 4.22
C VAL A 268 4.59 8.67 4.45
N MET A 269 3.65 8.31 5.33
CA MET A 269 2.54 9.19 5.72
C MET A 269 3.04 10.52 6.33
N ALA A 270 4.11 10.49 7.13
CA ALA A 270 4.71 11.70 7.68
C ALA A 270 5.30 12.61 6.59
N LEU A 271 5.93 12.05 5.55
CA LEU A 271 6.43 12.82 4.40
C LEU A 271 5.29 13.52 3.65
N VAL A 272 4.20 12.79 3.35
CA VAL A 272 3.01 13.34 2.68
C VAL A 272 2.38 14.45 3.51
N LEU A 273 2.20 14.23 4.81
CA LEU A 273 1.65 15.25 5.70
C LEU A 273 2.56 16.48 5.75
N GLY A 274 3.88 16.30 5.71
CA GLY A 274 4.84 17.39 5.58
C GLY A 274 4.59 18.24 4.32
N VAL A 275 4.44 17.59 3.16
CA VAL A 275 4.12 18.28 1.88
C VAL A 275 2.79 19.03 1.96
N VAL A 276 1.75 18.38 2.49
CA VAL A 276 0.41 18.98 2.62
C VAL A 276 0.45 20.20 3.53
N VAL A 277 1.13 20.11 4.68
CA VAL A 277 1.30 21.24 5.61
C VAL A 277 2.04 22.40 4.93
N CYS A 278 3.08 22.09 4.14
CA CYS A 278 3.80 23.11 3.38
C CYS A 278 2.87 23.88 2.42
N PHE A 279 2.03 23.17 1.65
CA PHE A 279 1.09 23.81 0.75
C PHE A 279 -0.07 24.52 1.44
N CYS A 280 -0.55 24.00 2.59
CA CYS A 280 -1.52 24.72 3.42
C CYS A 280 -0.96 26.08 3.85
N ILE A 281 0.30 26.13 4.29
CA ILE A 281 0.96 27.39 4.66
C ILE A 281 1.10 28.30 3.45
N GLN A 282 1.56 27.79 2.30
CA GLN A 282 1.70 28.60 1.08
C GLN A 282 0.38 29.21 0.60
N LEU A 283 -0.69 28.41 0.55
CA LEU A 283 -2.02 28.91 0.19
C LEU A 283 -2.52 29.96 1.17
N SER A 284 -2.26 29.80 2.47
CA SER A 284 -2.65 30.80 3.48
C SER A 284 -1.92 32.13 3.32
N LEU A 285 -0.76 32.16 2.66
CA LEU A 285 -0.01 33.39 2.41
C LEU A 285 -0.51 34.16 1.17
N ILE A 286 -1.26 33.50 0.28
CA ILE A 286 -1.85 34.14 -0.91
C ILE A 286 -3.14 34.85 -0.52
N ARG A 287 -3.10 36.19 -0.40
CA ARG A 287 -4.23 37.01 0.11
C ARG A 287 -5.15 37.63 -0.93
N GLU A 288 -4.73 37.71 -2.20
CA GLU A 288 -5.39 38.55 -3.23
C GLU A 288 -6.30 37.76 -4.20
N GLN A 289 -6.56 36.46 -3.97
CA GLN A 289 -7.28 35.61 -4.92
C GLN A 289 -8.76 35.43 -4.54
N SER A 290 -9.65 35.57 -5.53
CA SER A 290 -11.07 35.29 -5.34
C SER A 290 -11.30 33.78 -5.31
N VAL A 291 -11.81 33.27 -4.18
CA VAL A 291 -12.16 31.85 -4.00
C VAL A 291 -13.11 31.37 -5.10
N ARG A 292 -13.97 32.27 -5.59
CA ARG A 292 -14.90 32.03 -6.69
C ARG A 292 -14.20 31.62 -7.98
N ASP A 293 -13.09 32.26 -8.35
CA ASP A 293 -12.39 31.97 -9.61
C ASP A 293 -11.68 30.61 -9.56
N VAL A 294 -11.16 30.23 -8.39
CA VAL A 294 -10.60 28.90 -8.16
C VAL A 294 -11.67 27.82 -8.32
N PHE A 295 -12.83 27.99 -7.66
CA PHE A 295 -13.94 27.04 -7.81
C PHE A 295 -14.50 27.01 -9.24
N ARG A 296 -14.48 28.13 -9.94
CA ARG A 296 -14.86 28.20 -11.35
C ARG A 296 -13.87 27.44 -12.25
N GLY A 297 -12.60 27.34 -11.86
CA GLY A 297 -11.58 26.54 -12.56
C GLY A 297 -11.85 25.04 -12.57
N TYR A 298 -12.63 24.52 -11.61
CA TYR A 298 -13.08 23.13 -11.60
C TYR A 298 -14.26 22.87 -12.55
N LEU A 299 -14.77 23.89 -13.25
CA LEU A 299 -15.76 23.70 -14.31
C LEU A 299 -15.06 23.54 -15.67
N PRO A 300 -15.62 22.72 -16.59
CA PRO A 300 -15.03 22.53 -17.90
C PRO A 300 -14.97 23.86 -18.67
N SER A 301 -13.81 24.16 -19.24
CA SER A 301 -13.54 25.39 -19.98
C SER A 301 -13.13 25.08 -21.42
N SER A 302 -13.39 26.01 -22.34
CA SER A 302 -12.97 25.87 -23.74
C SER A 302 -11.45 25.91 -23.93
N ALA A 303 -10.69 26.35 -22.93
CA ALA A 303 -9.23 26.39 -22.94
C ALA A 303 -8.61 24.98 -23.05
N ILE A 304 -9.31 23.94 -22.57
CA ILE A 304 -8.86 22.55 -22.60
C ILE A 304 -8.69 22.03 -24.03
N VAL A 305 -9.52 22.50 -24.97
CA VAL A 305 -9.56 22.00 -26.36
C VAL A 305 -8.56 22.73 -27.27
N GLN A 306 -7.94 23.81 -26.79
CA GLN A 306 -6.93 24.55 -27.56
C GLN A 306 -5.63 23.74 -27.65
N SER A 307 -4.85 23.90 -28.72
CA SER A 307 -3.65 23.08 -28.98
C SER A 307 -2.68 22.99 -27.79
N LYS A 308 -2.37 24.15 -27.17
CA LYS A 308 -1.49 24.21 -26.00
C LYS A 308 -2.14 23.66 -24.73
N GLY A 309 -3.42 23.99 -24.52
CA GLY A 309 -4.19 23.48 -23.38
C GLY A 309 -4.36 21.96 -23.43
N LEU A 310 -4.49 21.38 -24.63
CA LEU A 310 -4.55 19.93 -24.84
C LEU A 310 -3.20 19.27 -24.53
N TYR A 311 -2.08 19.87 -24.95
CA TYR A 311 -0.73 19.38 -24.60
C TYR A 311 -0.55 19.32 -23.08
N GLN A 312 -0.83 20.42 -22.38
CA GLN A 312 -0.72 20.46 -20.93
C GLN A 312 -1.73 19.53 -20.24
N SER A 313 -2.96 19.41 -20.76
CA SER A 313 -3.96 18.47 -20.23
C SER A 313 -3.49 17.02 -20.34
N CYS A 314 -2.83 16.66 -21.44
CA CYS A 314 -2.23 15.34 -21.62
C CYS A 314 -1.01 15.13 -20.70
N GLY A 315 -0.24 16.18 -20.45
CA GLY A 315 0.84 16.20 -19.46
C GLY A 315 0.34 15.92 -18.04
N ILE A 316 -0.68 16.67 -17.58
CA ILE A 316 -1.33 16.45 -16.28
C ILE A 316 -1.89 15.02 -16.19
N LEU A 317 -2.56 14.53 -17.23
CA LEU A 317 -3.11 13.17 -17.22
C LEU A 317 -2.01 12.11 -17.07
N GLY A 318 -0.90 12.26 -17.79
CA GLY A 318 0.24 11.34 -17.75
C GLY A 318 1.01 11.38 -16.44
N ALA A 319 1.23 12.59 -15.89
CA ALA A 319 1.91 12.78 -14.62
C ALA A 319 1.07 12.27 -13.44
N THR A 320 -0.25 12.47 -13.49
CA THR A 320 -1.14 11.98 -12.42
C THR A 320 -1.27 10.47 -12.52
N VAL A 321 -1.72 9.91 -13.65
CA VAL A 321 -1.95 8.47 -13.75
C VAL A 321 -0.65 7.74 -14.09
N MET A 322 0.20 7.52 -13.08
CA MET A 322 1.49 6.88 -13.29
C MET A 322 1.38 5.37 -13.55
N PRO A 323 2.06 4.81 -14.57
CA PRO A 323 1.99 3.39 -14.87
C PRO A 323 2.54 2.49 -13.74
N HIS A 324 3.62 2.90 -13.09
CA HIS A 324 4.26 2.08 -12.05
C HIS A 324 3.40 1.99 -10.77
N SER A 325 2.62 3.02 -10.47
CA SER A 325 1.73 3.04 -9.30
C SER A 325 0.58 2.04 -9.43
N ILE A 326 0.20 1.65 -10.65
CA ILE A 326 -0.82 0.62 -10.92
C ILE A 326 -0.35 -0.75 -10.42
N PHE A 327 0.91 -1.10 -10.66
CA PHE A 327 1.50 -2.33 -10.13
C PHE A 327 1.54 -2.30 -8.60
N LEU A 328 1.99 -1.19 -8.03
CA LEU A 328 2.03 -0.99 -6.59
C LEU A 328 0.65 -1.16 -5.95
N GLY A 329 -0.37 -0.48 -6.47
CA GLY A 329 -1.72 -0.53 -5.92
C GLY A 329 -2.36 -1.92 -5.94
N SER A 330 -1.93 -2.78 -6.86
CA SER A 330 -2.40 -4.17 -6.90
C SER A 330 -1.79 -5.07 -5.82
N GLY A 331 -0.54 -4.83 -5.39
CA GLY A 331 0.12 -5.73 -4.43
C GLY A 331 0.19 -5.21 -2.99
N VAL A 332 0.16 -3.90 -2.75
CA VAL A 332 0.26 -3.33 -1.38
C VAL A 332 -0.91 -3.74 -0.48
N VAL A 333 -2.05 -4.11 -1.07
CA VAL A 333 -3.20 -4.60 -0.30
C VAL A 333 -3.07 -6.05 0.16
N GLN A 334 -2.26 -6.88 -0.52
CA GLN A 334 -2.18 -8.32 -0.26
C GLN A 334 -1.71 -8.69 1.15
N PRO A 335 -0.71 -8.02 1.76
CA PRO A 335 -0.31 -8.31 3.14
C PRO A 335 -1.45 -8.14 4.15
N ARG A 336 -2.37 -7.19 3.93
CA ARG A 336 -3.54 -6.98 4.80
C ARG A 336 -4.57 -8.09 4.67
N LEU A 337 -4.79 -8.61 3.45
CA LEU A 337 -5.67 -9.77 3.25
C LEU A 337 -5.08 -11.01 3.94
N LYS A 338 -3.76 -11.23 3.78
CA LYS A 338 -3.06 -12.34 4.44
C LYS A 338 -3.14 -12.22 5.97
N GLU A 339 -2.94 -11.03 6.53
CA GLU A 339 -3.08 -10.80 7.98
C GLU A 339 -4.49 -11.17 8.47
N PHE A 340 -5.54 -10.83 7.70
CA PHE A 340 -6.91 -11.18 8.03
C PHE A 340 -7.11 -12.70 8.05
N ASP A 341 -6.66 -13.40 7.01
CA ASP A 341 -6.81 -14.86 6.88
C ASP A 341 -6.04 -15.60 7.97
N VAL A 342 -4.80 -15.19 8.26
CA VAL A 342 -3.98 -15.78 9.32
C VAL A 342 -4.60 -15.55 10.70
N THR A 343 -5.11 -14.33 10.98
CA THR A 343 -5.76 -14.02 12.26
C THR A 343 -7.03 -14.82 12.48
N LYS A 344 -7.73 -15.20 11.41
CA LYS A 344 -8.97 -15.99 11.46
C LYS A 344 -8.75 -17.49 11.32
N GLY A 345 -7.53 -17.94 11.09
CA GLY A 345 -7.18 -19.36 10.95
C GLY A 345 -7.58 -19.98 9.61
N TYR A 346 -7.77 -19.18 8.56
CA TYR A 346 -8.06 -19.68 7.22
C TYR A 346 -6.81 -20.14 6.46
N VAL A 347 -5.65 -19.56 6.77
CA VAL A 347 -4.37 -19.83 6.09
C VAL A 347 -3.24 -19.87 7.10
N ASP A 348 -2.29 -20.79 6.90
CA ASP A 348 -1.11 -20.89 7.74
C ASP A 348 -0.18 -19.66 7.60
N PRO A 349 0.43 -19.18 8.70
CA PRO A 349 1.35 -18.04 8.67
C PRO A 349 2.54 -18.22 7.70
N ALA A 350 2.94 -19.48 7.47
CA ALA A 350 4.11 -19.86 6.67
C ALA A 350 3.91 -19.69 5.15
N VAL A 351 2.68 -19.54 4.66
CA VAL A 351 2.39 -19.41 3.22
C VAL A 351 2.92 -18.09 2.69
N CYS A 352 3.82 -18.10 1.71
CA CYS A 352 4.36 -16.88 1.11
C CYS A 352 3.37 -16.22 0.12
N LEU A 353 3.57 -14.93 -0.14
CA LEU A 353 2.81 -14.19 -1.15
C LEU A 353 3.41 -14.46 -2.54
N GLY A 354 2.56 -14.47 -3.57
CA GLY A 354 2.97 -14.57 -4.98
C GLY A 354 2.76 -15.96 -5.57
N SER A 355 3.54 -16.27 -6.61
CA SER A 355 3.46 -17.55 -7.35
C SER A 355 4.83 -18.16 -7.63
N THR A 356 4.95 -19.45 -7.26
CA THR A 356 6.08 -20.32 -7.56
C THR A 356 5.64 -21.42 -8.52
N ASP A 357 6.40 -21.62 -9.60
CA ASP A 357 6.15 -22.66 -10.62
C ASP A 357 4.71 -22.75 -11.18
N GLY A 358 4.06 -21.59 -11.34
CA GLY A 358 2.70 -21.51 -11.90
C GLY A 358 1.59 -21.86 -10.91
N LYS A 359 1.94 -22.17 -9.66
CA LYS A 359 0.99 -22.29 -8.56
C LYS A 359 0.95 -20.99 -7.77
N VAL A 360 -0.25 -20.53 -7.46
CA VAL A 360 -0.47 -19.38 -6.58
C VAL A 360 -0.34 -19.86 -5.15
N GLU A 361 0.64 -19.34 -4.40
CA GLU A 361 0.94 -19.81 -3.05
C GLU A 361 -0.13 -19.34 -2.06
N TYR A 362 -0.54 -18.07 -2.16
CA TYR A 362 -1.58 -17.48 -1.33
C TYR A 362 -2.79 -17.04 -2.17
N ARG A 363 -3.95 -17.65 -1.92
CA ARG A 363 -5.24 -17.21 -2.45
C ARG A 363 -6.10 -16.66 -1.30
N PRO A 364 -6.52 -15.38 -1.36
CA PRO A 364 -7.34 -14.80 -0.31
C PRO A 364 -8.71 -15.49 -0.17
N SER A 365 -9.15 -15.69 1.07
CA SER A 365 -10.48 -16.24 1.32
C SER A 365 -11.59 -15.26 0.90
N ILE A 366 -12.79 -15.77 0.61
CA ILE A 366 -13.96 -14.93 0.31
C ILE A 366 -14.28 -13.96 1.47
N HIS A 367 -13.97 -14.36 2.70
CA HIS A 367 -14.16 -13.59 3.91
C HIS A 367 -13.17 -12.43 4.01
N ALA A 368 -11.88 -12.67 3.74
CA ALA A 368 -10.87 -11.61 3.65
C ALA A 368 -11.20 -10.61 2.56
N ILE A 369 -11.62 -11.09 1.38
CA ILE A 369 -11.96 -10.24 0.25
C ILE A 369 -13.12 -9.29 0.61
N ARG A 370 -14.24 -9.83 1.12
CA ARG A 370 -15.40 -9.02 1.51
C ARG A 370 -15.10 -8.10 2.69
N GLY A 371 -14.24 -8.55 3.60
CA GLY A 371 -13.87 -7.85 4.82
C GLY A 371 -12.86 -6.73 4.61
N CYS A 372 -11.89 -6.86 3.70
CA CYS A 372 -10.78 -5.93 3.54
C CYS A 372 -10.90 -5.04 2.30
N MET A 373 -11.35 -5.59 1.16
CA MET A 373 -11.34 -4.88 -0.13
C MET A 373 -12.10 -3.55 -0.07
N LYS A 374 -13.29 -3.54 0.55
CA LYS A 374 -14.10 -2.32 0.67
C LYS A 374 -13.38 -1.23 1.47
N TYR A 375 -12.73 -1.58 2.58
CA TYR A 375 -11.98 -0.61 3.36
C TYR A 375 -10.75 -0.11 2.61
N SER A 376 -10.02 -1.00 1.93
CA SER A 376 -8.87 -0.60 1.10
C SER A 376 -9.27 0.33 -0.05
N ILE A 377 -10.40 0.09 -0.72
CA ILE A 377 -10.90 0.98 -1.77
C ILE A 377 -11.33 2.33 -1.20
N ILE A 378 -12.05 2.35 -0.06
CA ILE A 378 -12.49 3.59 0.58
C ILE A 378 -11.28 4.41 1.05
N GLU A 379 -10.30 3.75 1.67
CA GLU A 379 -9.09 4.40 2.17
C GLU A 379 -8.23 4.95 1.03
N LEU A 380 -8.00 4.18 -0.04
CA LEU A 380 -7.37 4.67 -1.27
C LEU A 380 -8.11 5.88 -1.86
N SER A 381 -9.44 5.77 -1.99
CA SER A 381 -10.26 6.83 -2.60
C SER A 381 -10.19 8.11 -1.79
N LEU A 382 -10.27 7.99 -0.45
CA LEU A 382 -10.12 9.12 0.45
C LEU A 382 -8.72 9.71 0.32
N SER A 383 -7.66 8.89 0.40
CA SER A 383 -6.28 9.37 0.35
C SER A 383 -5.93 10.11 -0.95
N LEU A 384 -6.31 9.58 -2.11
CA LEU A 384 -6.11 10.24 -3.40
C LEU A 384 -7.00 11.49 -3.57
N PHE A 385 -8.26 11.43 -3.12
CA PHE A 385 -9.18 12.56 -3.24
C PHE A 385 -8.82 13.71 -2.29
N THR A 386 -8.30 13.43 -1.09
CA THR A 386 -7.99 14.46 -0.09
C THR A 386 -6.57 14.96 -0.17
N PHE A 387 -5.57 14.10 -0.39
CA PHE A 387 -4.17 14.51 -0.35
C PHE A 387 -3.60 14.78 -1.74
N ALA A 388 -3.72 13.84 -2.67
CA ALA A 388 -3.15 14.01 -4.01
C ALA A 388 -3.84 15.15 -4.77
N LEU A 389 -5.18 15.15 -4.83
CA LEU A 389 -5.93 16.25 -5.45
C LEU A 389 -5.64 17.59 -4.78
N PHE A 390 -5.58 17.63 -3.43
CA PHE A 390 -5.29 18.86 -2.72
C PHE A 390 -3.92 19.41 -3.10
N VAL A 391 -2.88 18.57 -3.11
CA VAL A 391 -1.52 19.01 -3.44
C VAL A 391 -1.44 19.49 -4.89
N ASN A 392 -1.93 18.70 -5.85
CA ASN A 392 -1.88 19.04 -7.28
C ASN A 392 -2.67 20.33 -7.58
N SER A 393 -3.87 20.45 -7.02
CA SER A 393 -4.64 21.69 -7.12
C SER A 393 -3.96 22.87 -6.43
N SER A 394 -3.32 22.67 -5.26
CA SER A 394 -2.61 23.73 -4.55
C SER A 394 -1.45 24.26 -5.37
N ILE A 395 -0.66 23.38 -5.99
CA ILE A 395 0.46 23.75 -6.86
C ILE A 395 -0.03 24.61 -8.01
N LEU A 396 -1.04 24.14 -8.73
CA LEU A 396 -1.62 24.85 -9.87
C LEU A 396 -2.19 26.21 -9.43
N ILE A 397 -2.89 26.28 -8.30
CA ILE A 397 -3.44 27.54 -7.77
C ILE A 397 -2.31 28.51 -7.40
N VAL A 398 -1.27 28.03 -6.72
CA VAL A 398 -0.11 28.85 -6.33
C VAL A 398 0.62 29.37 -7.57
N ALA A 399 0.84 28.51 -8.57
CA ALA A 399 1.46 28.88 -9.84
C ALA A 399 0.62 29.90 -10.61
N GLY A 400 -0.69 29.65 -10.77
CA GLY A 400 -1.59 30.57 -11.44
C GLY A 400 -1.82 31.88 -10.69
N ALA A 401 -1.64 31.89 -9.37
CA ALA A 401 -1.72 33.11 -8.58
C ALA A 401 -0.46 33.98 -8.68
N SER A 402 0.70 33.38 -8.91
CA SER A 402 2.01 34.06 -8.84
C SER A 402 2.66 34.31 -10.20
N LEU A 403 2.47 33.41 -11.18
CA LEU A 403 3.11 33.49 -12.50
C LEU A 403 2.20 34.00 -13.62
N TYR A 404 0.88 33.87 -13.48
CA TYR A 404 -0.04 34.17 -14.58
C TYR A 404 0.02 35.64 -15.00
N GLY A 405 0.26 35.90 -16.28
CA GLY A 405 0.38 37.25 -16.84
C GLY A 405 1.73 37.93 -16.61
N SER A 406 2.71 37.23 -16.02
CA SER A 406 4.09 37.70 -15.93
C SER A 406 4.85 37.42 -17.24
N SER A 407 5.88 38.21 -17.55
CA SER A 407 6.75 38.04 -18.72
C SER A 407 7.60 36.74 -18.69
N GLY A 408 7.55 35.98 -17.59
CA GLY A 408 8.17 34.65 -17.44
C GLY A 408 7.21 33.47 -17.58
N ALA A 409 5.93 33.69 -17.89
CA ALA A 409 4.92 32.63 -17.96
C ALA A 409 5.18 31.59 -19.06
N ASP A 410 5.88 31.97 -20.13
CA ASP A 410 6.20 31.06 -21.25
C ASP A 410 7.28 30.02 -20.91
N ASN A 411 8.04 30.19 -19.82
CA ASN A 411 9.04 29.23 -19.31
C ASN A 411 8.84 29.01 -17.81
N ALA A 412 7.63 28.63 -17.42
CA ALA A 412 7.29 28.36 -16.02
C ALA A 412 8.01 27.11 -15.51
N ASP A 413 9.15 27.33 -14.86
CA ASP A 413 9.99 26.29 -14.26
C ASP A 413 9.89 26.31 -12.73
N LEU A 414 10.42 25.26 -12.09
CA LEU A 414 10.40 25.13 -10.63
C LEU A 414 11.21 26.24 -9.93
N TRP A 415 12.22 26.80 -10.61
CA TRP A 415 13.00 27.93 -10.10
C TRP A 415 12.18 29.23 -10.13
N GLY A 416 11.47 29.50 -11.21
CA GLY A 416 10.64 30.69 -11.39
C GLY A 416 9.56 30.80 -10.33
N ILE A 417 8.90 29.69 -9.98
CA ILE A 417 7.95 29.68 -8.85
C ILE A 417 8.65 29.94 -7.54
N HIS A 418 9.77 29.28 -7.26
CA HIS A 418 10.49 29.50 -6.01
C HIS A 418 10.87 30.99 -5.85
N ASP A 419 11.42 31.59 -6.90
CA ASP A 419 11.90 32.97 -6.87
C ASP A 419 10.72 33.94 -6.74
N LEU A 420 9.62 33.71 -7.46
CA LEU A 420 8.41 34.52 -7.32
C LEU A 420 7.74 34.37 -5.96
N LEU A 421 7.71 33.18 -5.37
CA LEU A 421 7.22 32.98 -4.00
C LEU A 421 8.10 33.69 -2.99
N SER A 422 9.43 33.61 -3.15
CA SER A 422 10.40 34.26 -2.28
C SER A 422 10.31 35.79 -2.35
N SER A 423 10.13 36.34 -3.55
CA SER A 423 10.11 37.80 -3.78
C SER A 423 8.74 38.44 -3.59
N SER A 424 7.65 37.77 -3.99
CA SER A 424 6.30 38.35 -3.99
C SER A 424 5.52 38.09 -2.71
N ILE A 425 5.82 36.99 -1.99
CA ILE A 425 5.11 36.61 -0.76
C ILE A 425 6.02 36.78 0.46
N ALA A 426 7.03 35.93 0.58
CA ALA A 426 8.03 35.97 1.65
C ALA A 426 9.18 34.99 1.35
N PRO A 427 10.42 35.26 1.78
CA PRO A 427 11.53 34.31 1.66
C PRO A 427 11.23 32.92 2.26
N VAL A 428 10.42 32.90 3.32
CA VAL A 428 9.96 31.66 3.98
C VAL A 428 9.08 30.81 3.06
N ALA A 429 8.29 31.43 2.16
CA ALA A 429 7.43 30.70 1.23
C ALA A 429 8.25 29.89 0.21
N GLY A 430 9.33 30.49 -0.33
CA GLY A 430 10.27 29.80 -1.21
C GLY A 430 10.96 28.62 -0.50
N LEU A 431 11.40 28.82 0.75
CA LEU A 431 12.00 27.75 1.55
C LEU A 431 11.02 26.59 1.80
N ILE A 432 9.76 26.89 2.13
CA ILE A 432 8.71 25.88 2.33
C ILE A 432 8.45 25.11 1.02
N PHE A 433 8.47 25.79 -0.14
CA PHE A 433 8.30 25.14 -1.44
C PHE A 433 9.43 24.17 -1.76
N ALA A 434 10.68 24.61 -1.59
CA ALA A 434 11.84 23.77 -1.84
C ALA A 434 11.91 22.58 -0.86
N LEU A 435 11.51 22.77 0.40
CA LEU A 435 11.38 21.67 1.36
C LEU A 435 10.31 20.65 0.94
N ALA A 436 9.13 21.12 0.52
CA ALA A 436 8.06 20.24 0.04
C ALA A 436 8.52 19.42 -1.17
N LEU A 437 9.22 20.06 -2.13
CA LEU A 437 9.78 19.40 -3.30
C LEU A 437 10.80 18.31 -2.93
N LEU A 438 11.66 18.57 -1.93
CA LEU A 438 12.63 17.58 -1.44
C LEU A 438 11.93 16.38 -0.78
N LEU A 439 10.94 16.63 0.08
CA LEU A 439 10.18 15.56 0.75
C LEU A 439 9.40 14.71 -0.26
N SER A 440 8.80 15.36 -1.26
CA SER A 440 8.13 14.72 -2.39
C SER A 440 9.09 13.78 -3.14
N GLY A 441 10.27 14.26 -3.55
CA GLY A 441 11.28 13.45 -4.24
C GLY A 441 11.70 12.21 -3.44
N ILE A 442 12.04 12.38 -2.16
CA ILE A 442 12.42 11.26 -1.28
C ILE A 442 11.30 10.22 -1.20
N SER A 443 10.05 10.67 -1.07
CA SER A 443 8.88 9.79 -0.96
C SER A 443 8.58 9.02 -2.26
N ALA A 444 8.69 9.67 -3.41
CA ALA A 444 8.46 9.07 -4.72
C ALA A 444 9.49 7.98 -5.05
N GLY A 445 10.74 8.15 -4.61
CA GLY A 445 11.80 7.17 -4.86
C GLY A 445 11.63 5.84 -4.15
N ILE A 446 11.07 5.90 -2.94
CA ILE A 446 10.68 4.73 -2.19
C ILE A 446 9.61 3.92 -2.94
N VAL A 447 8.58 4.60 -3.43
CA VAL A 447 7.48 4.01 -4.23
C VAL A 447 8.01 3.42 -5.53
N CYS A 448 8.89 4.13 -6.23
CA CYS A 448 9.53 3.70 -7.47
C CYS A 448 10.30 2.38 -7.28
N THR A 449 11.05 2.27 -6.17
CA THR A 449 11.78 1.06 -5.81
C THR A 449 10.85 -0.13 -5.59
N MET A 450 9.76 0.07 -4.84
CA MET A 450 8.77 -0.97 -4.56
C MET A 450 8.04 -1.42 -5.82
N ALA A 451 7.51 -0.47 -6.60
CA ALA A 451 6.77 -0.75 -7.82
C ALA A 451 7.62 -1.57 -8.79
N GLY A 452 8.89 -1.20 -8.93
CA GLY A 452 9.75 -1.94 -9.83
C GLY A 452 10.18 -3.32 -9.30
N GLN A 453 10.33 -3.50 -7.97
CA GLN A 453 10.54 -4.84 -7.41
C GLN A 453 9.38 -5.75 -7.78
N MET A 454 8.15 -5.25 -7.66
CA MET A 454 6.95 -5.98 -8.06
C MET A 454 6.92 -6.29 -9.56
N VAL A 455 7.39 -5.37 -10.41
CA VAL A 455 7.49 -5.59 -11.86
C VAL A 455 8.55 -6.65 -12.19
N SER A 456 9.76 -6.55 -11.62
CA SER A 456 10.87 -7.48 -11.86
C SER A 456 10.59 -8.90 -11.36
N GLU A 457 10.11 -9.03 -10.11
CA GLU A 457 9.77 -10.32 -9.53
C GLU A 457 8.48 -10.89 -10.15
N GLY A 458 7.49 -10.03 -10.39
CA GLY A 458 6.20 -10.43 -10.94
C GLY A 458 6.28 -10.89 -12.38
N MET A 459 6.89 -10.10 -13.28
CA MET A 459 6.97 -10.43 -14.71
C MET A 459 8.09 -11.42 -15.05
N LEU A 460 9.29 -11.26 -14.45
CA LEU A 460 10.48 -12.03 -14.84
C LEU A 460 10.94 -13.08 -13.82
N LYS A 461 10.33 -13.16 -12.63
CA LYS A 461 10.86 -13.96 -11.49
C LYS A 461 12.29 -13.58 -11.11
N TRP A 462 12.72 -12.36 -11.42
CA TRP A 462 14.07 -11.91 -11.13
C TRP A 462 14.12 -11.29 -9.73
N THR A 463 14.64 -12.05 -8.77
CA THR A 463 14.78 -11.61 -7.37
C THR A 463 16.12 -10.89 -7.19
N ILE A 464 16.06 -9.56 -7.09
CA ILE A 464 17.22 -8.71 -6.78
C ILE A 464 16.97 -8.04 -5.43
N ARG A 465 18.00 -7.93 -4.58
CA ARG A 465 17.89 -7.17 -3.33
C ARG A 465 17.44 -5.72 -3.62
N PRO A 466 16.46 -5.16 -2.92
CA PRO A 466 15.91 -3.83 -3.22
C PRO A 466 16.92 -2.69 -3.26
N TRP A 467 17.92 -2.70 -2.39
CA TRP A 467 18.99 -1.70 -2.42
C TRP A 467 19.83 -1.77 -3.71
N LEU A 468 20.14 -2.98 -4.19
CA LEU A 468 20.93 -3.17 -5.39
C LEU A 468 20.12 -2.76 -6.62
N ARG A 469 18.83 -3.11 -6.64
CA ARG A 469 17.92 -2.67 -7.70
C ARG A 469 17.80 -1.15 -7.74
N ARG A 470 17.58 -0.50 -6.60
CA ARG A 470 17.54 0.97 -6.50
C ARG A 470 18.85 1.57 -6.96
N LEU A 471 20.01 1.02 -6.58
CA LEU A 471 21.31 1.51 -7.06
C LEU A 471 21.44 1.41 -8.59
N ILE A 472 21.00 0.31 -9.18
CA ILE A 472 21.03 0.10 -10.64
C ILE A 472 20.11 1.10 -11.35
N THR A 473 18.83 1.17 -10.96
CA THR A 473 17.86 2.09 -11.58
C THR A 473 18.30 3.55 -11.40
N ARG A 474 18.82 3.87 -10.22
CA ARG A 474 19.34 5.21 -9.88
C ARG A 474 20.58 5.57 -10.67
N SER A 475 21.47 4.62 -10.92
CA SER A 475 22.63 4.85 -11.79
C SER A 475 22.20 5.14 -13.23
N ILE A 476 21.20 4.41 -13.74
CA ILE A 476 20.65 4.59 -15.08
C ILE A 476 19.97 5.97 -15.23
N SER A 477 19.29 6.47 -14.19
CA SER A 477 18.61 7.78 -14.21
C SER A 477 19.55 8.97 -13.92
N ILE A 478 20.54 8.81 -13.04
CA ILE A 478 21.46 9.88 -12.65
C ILE A 478 22.45 10.22 -13.76
N ILE A 479 23.01 9.22 -14.46
CA ILE A 479 24.00 9.45 -15.51
C ILE A 479 23.50 10.46 -16.57
N PRO A 480 22.34 10.27 -17.21
CA PRO A 480 21.84 11.25 -18.18
C PRO A 480 21.52 12.59 -17.50
N SER A 481 21.00 12.60 -16.28
CA SER A 481 20.69 13.83 -15.54
C SER A 481 21.94 14.66 -15.25
N ILE A 482 23.05 14.03 -14.87
CA ILE A 482 24.34 14.70 -14.64
C ILE A 482 24.91 15.26 -15.95
N ILE A 483 24.85 14.48 -17.03
CA ILE A 483 25.35 14.92 -18.35
C ILE A 483 24.58 16.16 -18.80
N ILE A 484 23.25 16.15 -18.70
CA ILE A 484 22.39 17.27 -19.09
C ILE A 484 22.62 18.47 -18.18
N ALA A 485 22.73 18.27 -16.86
CA ALA A 485 23.04 19.33 -15.90
C ALA A 485 24.40 19.99 -16.19
N ALA A 486 25.41 19.22 -16.59
CA ALA A 486 26.74 19.72 -16.88
C ALA A 486 26.83 20.43 -18.25
N ALA A 487 26.11 19.91 -19.26
CA ALA A 487 26.17 20.42 -20.63
C ALA A 487 25.22 21.60 -20.90
N VAL A 488 24.00 21.56 -20.36
CA VAL A 488 22.92 22.51 -20.68
C VAL A 488 22.51 23.33 -19.45
N GLY A 489 22.61 22.77 -18.24
CA GLY A 489 22.22 23.46 -17.01
C GLY A 489 20.72 23.39 -16.71
N LYS A 490 20.14 24.48 -16.19
CA LYS A 490 18.76 24.53 -15.67
C LYS A 490 17.72 24.16 -16.73
N ASP A 491 17.77 24.81 -17.90
CA ASP A 491 16.81 24.61 -18.99
C ASP A 491 16.81 23.17 -19.52
N GLY A 492 17.98 22.51 -19.50
CA GLY A 492 18.09 21.11 -19.89
C GLY A 492 17.40 20.18 -18.92
N LEU A 493 17.54 20.44 -17.61
CA LEU A 493 16.89 19.64 -16.57
C LEU A 493 15.37 19.80 -16.59
N ASP A 494 14.86 21.02 -16.78
CA ASP A 494 13.43 21.28 -16.87
C ASP A 494 12.78 20.57 -18.07
N LYS A 495 13.42 20.64 -19.25
CA LYS A 495 13.00 19.88 -20.44
C LYS A 495 13.07 18.37 -20.23
N THR A 496 14.04 17.89 -19.46
CA THR A 496 14.15 16.46 -19.12
C THR A 496 13.00 16.03 -18.22
N LEU A 497 12.62 16.87 -17.24
CA LEU A 497 11.52 16.62 -16.31
C LEU A 497 10.16 16.59 -17.02
N THR A 498 9.93 17.47 -17.99
CA THR A 498 8.70 17.46 -18.81
C THR A 498 8.69 16.29 -19.79
N ALA A 499 9.83 15.99 -20.43
CA ALA A 499 9.96 14.84 -21.33
C ALA A 499 9.70 13.50 -20.63
N SER A 500 10.13 13.33 -19.38
CA SER A 500 9.82 12.11 -18.63
C SER A 500 8.32 11.91 -18.43
N GLN A 501 7.54 12.98 -18.24
CA GLN A 501 6.08 12.88 -18.10
C GLN A 501 5.41 12.45 -19.40
N VAL A 502 5.90 12.93 -20.54
CA VAL A 502 5.43 12.49 -21.86
C VAL A 502 5.67 10.99 -22.03
N VAL A 503 6.85 10.49 -21.65
CA VAL A 503 7.16 9.05 -21.68
C VAL A 503 6.20 8.24 -20.79
N LEU A 504 5.93 8.70 -19.58
CA LEU A 504 4.96 8.06 -18.68
C LEU A 504 3.55 7.99 -19.31
N SER A 505 3.11 9.10 -19.89
CA SER A 505 1.81 9.21 -20.54
C SER A 505 1.69 8.17 -21.66
N VAL A 506 2.70 8.09 -22.54
CA VAL A 506 2.73 7.14 -23.67
C VAL A 506 2.68 5.67 -23.22
N ILE A 507 3.31 5.34 -22.09
CA ILE A 507 3.35 3.96 -21.56
C ILE A 507 2.03 3.56 -20.89
N LEU A 508 1.28 4.52 -20.36
CA LEU A 508 0.09 4.28 -19.55
C LEU A 508 -0.98 3.37 -20.19
N PRO A 509 -1.37 3.53 -21.48
CA PRO A 509 -2.37 2.67 -22.11
C PRO A 509 -1.96 1.19 -22.13
N PHE A 510 -0.66 0.92 -22.28
CA PHE A 510 -0.12 -0.44 -22.35
C PHE A 510 -0.15 -1.14 -20.99
N VAL A 511 0.02 -0.39 -19.89
CA VAL A 511 -0.06 -0.95 -18.52
C VAL A 511 -1.50 -1.08 -18.04
N THR A 512 -2.37 -0.14 -18.40
CA THR A 512 -3.80 -0.16 -18.04
C THR A 512 -4.62 -1.18 -18.84
N ALA A 513 -4.23 -1.51 -20.07
CA ALA A 513 -4.96 -2.49 -20.90
C ALA A 513 -5.03 -3.90 -20.25
N PRO A 514 -3.93 -4.52 -19.78
CA PRO A 514 -3.98 -5.79 -19.05
C PRO A 514 -4.85 -5.75 -17.79
N LEU A 515 -4.79 -4.65 -17.03
CA LEU A 515 -5.62 -4.47 -15.84
C LEU A 515 -7.11 -4.56 -16.17
N ILE A 516 -7.55 -3.83 -17.20
CA ILE A 516 -8.96 -3.83 -17.63
C ILE A 516 -9.33 -5.21 -18.19
N TYR A 517 -8.46 -5.80 -19.00
CA TYR A 517 -8.67 -7.13 -19.56
C TYR A 517 -8.90 -8.20 -18.48
N PHE A 518 -8.08 -8.22 -17.42
CA PHE A 518 -8.23 -9.18 -16.32
C PHE A 518 -9.48 -8.91 -15.48
N THR A 519 -9.76 -7.64 -15.19
CA THR A 519 -10.90 -7.26 -14.33
C THR A 519 -12.26 -7.44 -14.99
N CYS A 520 -12.32 -7.47 -16.32
CA CYS A 520 -13.52 -7.70 -17.12
C CYS A 520 -13.80 -9.18 -17.45
N ARG A 521 -12.93 -10.13 -17.11
CA ARG A 521 -13.12 -11.55 -17.46
C ARG A 521 -13.40 -12.43 -16.24
N ASN A 522 -14.47 -13.21 -16.32
CA ASN A 522 -14.86 -14.17 -15.29
C ASN A 522 -13.75 -15.19 -14.99
N ARG A 523 -13.00 -15.60 -16.03
CA ARG A 523 -11.94 -16.62 -15.92
C ARG A 523 -10.89 -16.29 -14.85
N TYR A 524 -10.55 -15.00 -14.69
CA TYR A 524 -9.53 -14.55 -13.75
C TYR A 524 -10.15 -14.03 -12.44
N MET A 525 -11.32 -13.40 -12.53
CA MET A 525 -12.04 -12.85 -11.38
C MET A 525 -13.00 -13.86 -10.75
N THR A 526 -12.52 -15.06 -10.42
CA THR A 526 -13.33 -16.08 -9.72
C THR A 526 -12.58 -16.60 -8.50
N VAL A 527 -13.23 -16.51 -7.35
CA VAL A 527 -12.70 -17.05 -6.09
C VAL A 527 -13.24 -18.48 -5.93
N PRO A 528 -12.40 -19.50 -5.74
CA PRO A 528 -12.89 -20.84 -5.42
C PRO A 528 -13.67 -20.78 -4.09
N ALA A 529 -14.85 -21.41 -4.04
CA ALA A 529 -15.59 -21.51 -2.79
C ALA A 529 -14.83 -22.46 -1.84
N ASP A 530 -14.63 -22.06 -0.59
CA ASP A 530 -13.91 -22.86 0.40
C ASP A 530 -14.58 -24.24 0.56
N ARG A 531 -13.80 -25.31 0.34
CA ARG A 531 -14.13 -26.66 0.80
C ARG A 531 -13.90 -26.69 2.31
N VAL A 532 -14.96 -26.54 3.09
CA VAL A 532 -14.92 -26.81 4.53
C VAL A 532 -15.36 -28.27 4.75
N GLY A 533 -14.42 -29.13 5.13
CA GLY A 533 -14.71 -30.50 5.59
C GLY A 533 -14.72 -31.55 4.48
N GLY A 534 -13.93 -32.61 4.65
CA GLY A 534 -13.79 -33.69 3.68
C GLY A 534 -14.99 -34.63 3.66
N GLU A 535 -15.43 -34.95 2.45
CA GLU A 535 -15.93 -36.26 2.02
C GLU A 535 -16.01 -36.24 0.48
N GLU A 536 -15.65 -37.36 -0.14
CA GLU A 536 -15.62 -37.56 -1.58
C GLU A 536 -17.03 -37.44 -2.18
N ALA A 537 -17.28 -36.44 -3.03
CA ALA A 537 -18.25 -36.52 -4.11
C ALA A 537 -18.12 -35.33 -5.09
N ASP A 538 -17.75 -35.71 -6.30
CA ASP A 538 -17.82 -35.10 -7.63
C ASP A 538 -18.88 -33.98 -7.92
N ASN A 539 -18.92 -32.90 -7.13
CA ASN A 539 -19.66 -31.69 -7.48
C ASN A 539 -18.72 -30.49 -7.59
N LEU A 540 -18.59 -29.97 -8.82
CA LEU A 540 -17.87 -28.76 -9.17
C LEU A 540 -18.57 -27.54 -8.53
N SER A 541 -18.31 -27.26 -7.25
CA SER A 541 -18.82 -26.07 -6.56
C SER A 541 -18.43 -24.82 -7.36
N GLU A 542 -19.42 -24.19 -7.98
CA GLU A 542 -19.24 -23.05 -8.87
C GLU A 542 -18.59 -21.89 -8.10
N GLY A 543 -17.37 -21.50 -8.46
CA GLY A 543 -16.64 -20.44 -7.77
C GLY A 543 -17.40 -19.11 -7.76
N VAL A 544 -17.16 -18.27 -6.75
CA VAL A 544 -17.80 -16.96 -6.62
C VAL A 544 -17.19 -16.00 -7.64
N LYS A 545 -17.99 -15.65 -8.65
CA LYS A 545 -17.63 -14.70 -9.71
C LYS A 545 -17.59 -13.29 -9.13
N MET A 546 -16.43 -12.64 -9.21
CA MET A 546 -16.13 -11.30 -8.71
C MET A 546 -15.86 -10.29 -9.84
N ARG A 547 -16.22 -10.61 -11.09
CA ARG A 547 -16.04 -9.73 -12.25
C ARG A 547 -16.66 -8.35 -12.02
N ASN A 548 -16.08 -7.32 -12.65
CA ASN A 548 -16.72 -6.02 -12.75
C ASN A 548 -18.13 -6.10 -13.35
N ASN A 549 -19.03 -5.25 -12.86
CA ASN A 549 -20.33 -5.09 -13.48
C ASN A 549 -20.16 -4.51 -14.89
N PHE A 550 -21.17 -4.68 -15.75
CA PHE A 550 -21.13 -4.17 -17.12
C PHE A 550 -20.83 -2.67 -17.17
N LEU A 551 -21.51 -1.88 -16.32
CA LEU A 551 -21.29 -0.44 -16.23
C LEU A 551 -19.84 -0.08 -15.86
N VAL A 552 -19.27 -0.76 -14.87
CA VAL A 552 -17.87 -0.54 -14.44
C VAL A 552 -16.90 -0.93 -15.57
N SER A 553 -17.20 -2.01 -16.30
CA SER A 553 -16.39 -2.45 -17.44
C SER A 553 -16.46 -1.46 -18.61
N ALA A 554 -17.65 -0.95 -18.92
CA ALA A 554 -17.85 0.06 -19.96
C ALA A 554 -17.15 1.37 -19.59
N LEU A 555 -17.25 1.81 -18.33
CA LEU A 555 -16.55 2.99 -17.83
C LEU A 555 -15.02 2.80 -17.88
N ALA A 556 -14.52 1.61 -17.52
CA ALA A 556 -13.09 1.31 -17.61
C ALA A 556 -12.57 1.40 -19.04
N LEU A 557 -13.31 0.83 -20.00
CA LEU A 557 -12.99 0.92 -21.42
C LEU A 557 -13.06 2.35 -21.95
N LEU A 558 -14.05 3.14 -21.49
CA LEU A 558 -14.17 4.56 -21.86
C LEU A 558 -12.98 5.36 -21.34
N ILE A 559 -12.60 5.21 -20.08
CA ILE A 559 -11.45 5.88 -19.48
C ILE A 559 -10.18 5.50 -20.24
N TRP A 560 -9.99 4.21 -20.52
CA TRP A 560 -8.85 3.75 -21.30
C TRP A 560 -8.80 4.33 -22.71
N LEU A 561 -9.95 4.42 -23.39
CA LEU A 561 -10.05 5.02 -24.71
C LEU A 561 -9.68 6.51 -24.66
N VAL A 562 -10.18 7.25 -23.67
CA VAL A 562 -9.82 8.66 -23.46
C VAL A 562 -8.32 8.83 -23.26
N ILE A 563 -7.72 8.02 -22.37
CA ILE A 563 -6.27 8.03 -22.12
C ILE A 563 -5.49 7.71 -23.41
N ALA A 564 -5.90 6.68 -24.16
CA ALA A 564 -5.24 6.30 -25.41
C ALA A 564 -5.34 7.40 -26.48
N VAL A 565 -6.52 8.01 -26.65
CA VAL A 565 -6.72 9.11 -27.61
C VAL A 565 -5.92 10.34 -27.22
N MET A 566 -5.91 10.71 -25.94
CA MET A 566 -5.09 11.83 -25.43
C MET A 566 -3.61 11.59 -25.64
N ASN A 567 -3.13 10.37 -25.45
CA ASN A 567 -1.74 10.01 -25.74
C ASN A 567 -1.38 10.08 -27.22
N VAL A 568 -2.26 9.65 -28.10
CA VAL A 568 -2.05 9.80 -29.55
C VAL A 568 -2.01 11.28 -29.91
N ALA A 569 -2.91 12.10 -29.36
CA ALA A 569 -2.92 13.54 -29.57
C ALA A 569 -1.61 14.19 -29.06
N LEU A 570 -1.14 13.81 -27.86
CA LEU A 570 0.12 14.27 -27.30
C LEU A 570 1.30 13.96 -28.22
N LEU A 571 1.42 12.72 -28.70
CA LEU A 571 2.48 12.31 -29.62
C LEU A 571 2.45 13.09 -30.94
N VAL A 572 1.25 13.36 -31.47
CA VAL A 572 1.09 14.17 -32.68
C VAL A 572 1.50 15.62 -32.42
N LEU A 573 1.12 16.21 -31.28
CA LEU A 573 1.48 17.59 -30.91
C LEU A 573 2.99 17.74 -30.72
N VAL A 574 3.63 16.78 -30.05
CA VAL A 574 5.09 16.71 -29.89
C VAL A 574 5.78 16.56 -31.25
N GLY A 575 5.29 15.65 -32.11
CA GLY A 575 5.83 15.43 -33.44
C GLY A 575 5.70 16.64 -34.39
N LEU A 576 4.69 17.49 -34.16
CA LEU A 576 4.49 18.74 -34.90
C LEU A 576 5.27 19.93 -34.34
N GLY A 577 6.06 19.74 -33.26
CA GLY A 577 6.80 20.83 -32.61
C GLY A 577 5.89 21.88 -31.97
N LYS A 578 4.65 21.52 -31.63
CA LYS A 578 3.68 22.38 -30.93
C LYS A 578 3.59 22.08 -29.43
N ALA A 579 4.59 21.36 -28.93
CA ALA A 579 4.80 21.06 -27.51
C ALA A 579 5.47 22.22 -26.79
#